data_AF-M0PFB1-F1
#
_entry.id   AF-M0PFB1-F1
#
_cell.length_a   1.000
_cell.length_b   1.000
_cell.length_c   1.000
_cell.angle_alpha   90.00
_cell.angle_beta   90.00
_cell.angle_gamma   90.00
#
_symmetry.space_group_name_H-M   'P 1'
#
loop_
_entity.id
_entity.type
_entity.pdbx_description
1 polymer ?
#
loop_
_entity_poly.entity_id
_entity_poly.type
_entity_poly.pdbx_seq_one_letter_code
_entity_poly.pdbx_strand_id
1 'polypeptide(L)'
;MHKDELLELHEQMVTIMEHFRSHETVDSSLFDPYDELDVDPSHVHKSKSEHKHAVFVLGNALANAMSEDEFSPAGRVGKRMEELADDAENKI
;
A
#
# COMPACT_ATOMS: atom_id res chain seq x y z
N MET A 1 12.65 -18.99 -1.56
CA MET A 1 12.77 -18.29 -0.27
C MET A 1 12.70 -19.28 0.88
N HIS A 2 13.74 -19.30 1.68
CA HIS A 2 13.84 -19.97 2.96
C HIS A 2 12.85 -19.36 3.97
N LYS A 3 12.65 -20.02 5.12
CA LYS A 3 11.68 -19.52 6.11
C LYS A 3 12.20 -18.25 6.78
N ASP A 4 13.49 -18.22 7.09
CA ASP A 4 14.12 -17.12 7.81
C ASP A 4 14.11 -15.85 6.95
N GLU A 5 14.49 -15.95 5.67
CA GLU A 5 14.36 -14.87 4.68
C GLU A 5 12.92 -14.32 4.57
N LEU A 6 11.91 -15.20 4.71
CA LEU A 6 10.50 -14.79 4.66
C LEU A 6 10.08 -14.05 5.93
N LEU A 7 10.58 -14.47 7.10
CA LEU A 7 10.30 -13.82 8.37
C LEU A 7 10.96 -12.44 8.43
N GLU A 8 12.21 -12.34 7.98
CA GLU A 8 12.93 -11.07 7.83
C GLU A 8 12.18 -10.14 6.88
N LEU A 9 11.75 -10.63 5.72
CA LEU A 9 10.95 -9.83 4.78
C LEU A 9 9.66 -9.34 5.43
N HIS A 10 8.96 -10.21 6.16
CA HIS A 10 7.72 -9.85 6.84
C HIS A 10 7.94 -8.78 7.90
N GLU A 11 9.01 -8.87 8.69
CA GLU A 11 9.40 -7.85 9.67
C GLU A 11 9.68 -6.49 9.00
N GLN A 12 10.42 -6.48 7.88
CA GLN A 12 10.67 -5.24 7.14
C GLN A 12 9.38 -4.63 6.57
N MET A 13 8.45 -5.47 6.08
CA MET A 13 7.16 -5.00 5.58
C MET A 13 6.30 -4.38 6.69
N VAL A 14 6.32 -4.94 7.91
CA VAL A 14 5.66 -4.35 9.09
C VAL A 14 6.29 -3.01 9.44
N THR A 15 7.62 -2.91 9.42
CA THR A 15 8.32 -1.64 9.68
C THR A 15 7.90 -0.56 8.68
N ILE A 16 7.78 -0.92 7.39
CA ILE A 16 7.29 -0.01 6.35
C ILE A 16 5.83 0.39 6.62
N MET A 17 4.96 -0.56 6.97
CA MET A 17 3.58 -0.29 7.32
C MET A 17 3.46 0.71 8.48
N GLU A 18 4.21 0.51 9.56
CA GLU A 18 4.22 1.42 10.72
C GLU A 18 4.66 2.84 10.34
N HIS A 19 5.66 2.95 9.46
CA HIS A 19 6.08 4.24 8.91
C HIS A 19 4.94 4.93 8.16
N PHE A 20 4.19 4.20 7.31
CA PHE A 20 3.02 4.77 6.61
C PHE A 20 1.89 5.14 7.57
N ARG A 21 1.59 4.31 8.57
CA ARG A 21 0.58 4.60 9.61
C ARG A 21 0.90 5.85 10.42
N SER A 22 2.18 6.23 10.52
CA SER A 22 2.61 7.44 11.24
C SER A 22 2.30 8.75 10.50
N HIS A 23 1.97 8.70 9.21
CA HIS A 23 1.61 9.88 8.42
C HIS A 23 0.12 10.22 8.55
N GLU A 24 -0.19 11.48 8.89
CA GLU A 24 -1.58 11.97 9.01
C GLU A 24 -2.39 11.92 7.69
N THR A 25 -1.72 11.84 6.54
CA THR A 25 -2.36 11.83 5.21
C THR A 25 -2.76 10.43 4.74
N VAL A 26 -2.34 9.39 5.44
CA VAL A 26 -2.62 7.99 5.07
C VAL A 26 -3.91 7.54 5.75
N ASP A 27 -4.79 6.88 4.99
CA ASP A 27 -6.00 6.30 5.53
C ASP A 27 -5.66 5.28 6.63
N SER A 28 -6.24 5.45 7.82
CA SER A 28 -6.03 4.55 8.95
C SER A 28 -6.47 3.11 8.66
N SER A 29 -7.43 2.93 7.74
CA SER A 29 -7.96 1.62 7.34
C SER A 29 -7.15 0.90 6.26
N LEU A 30 -6.14 1.56 5.69
CA LEU A 30 -5.34 1.04 4.57
C LEU A 30 -4.77 -0.36 4.82
N PHE A 31 -4.42 -0.65 6.07
CA PHE A 31 -3.78 -1.90 6.47
C PHE A 31 -4.70 -2.83 7.29
N ASP A 32 -5.99 -2.52 7.42
CA ASP A 32 -6.97 -3.38 8.11
C ASP A 32 -6.95 -4.83 7.57
N PRO A 33 -6.83 -5.09 6.24
CA PRO A 33 -6.74 -6.45 5.75
C PRO A 33 -5.55 -7.25 6.28
N TYR A 34 -4.46 -6.58 6.67
CA TYR A 34 -3.31 -7.24 7.30
C TYR A 34 -3.61 -7.56 8.76
N ASP A 35 -4.18 -6.62 9.51
CA ASP A 35 -4.53 -6.82 10.92
C ASP A 35 -5.53 -7.98 11.10
N GLU A 36 -6.48 -8.13 10.17
CA GLU A 36 -7.46 -9.23 10.15
C GLU A 36 -6.84 -10.62 10.00
N LEU A 37 -5.61 -10.73 9.45
CA LEU A 37 -4.94 -12.02 9.29
C LEU A 37 -4.45 -12.61 10.63
N ASP A 38 -4.20 -11.76 11.63
CA ASP A 38 -3.58 -12.16 12.90
C ASP A 38 -2.28 -12.97 12.67
N VAL A 39 -1.40 -12.43 11.81
CA VAL A 39 -0.09 -13.01 11.47
C VAL A 39 0.98 -11.93 11.66
N ASP A 40 1.62 -11.93 12.83
CA ASP A 40 2.80 -11.14 13.16
C ASP A 40 4.13 -11.83 12.76
N PRO A 41 5.21 -11.09 12.44
CA PRO A 41 6.54 -11.66 12.18
C PRO A 41 7.09 -12.53 13.33
N SER A 42 6.76 -12.21 14.58
CA SER A 42 7.17 -13.00 15.76
C SER A 42 6.50 -14.38 15.83
N HIS A 43 5.44 -14.62 15.07
CA HIS A 43 4.78 -15.92 14.95
C HIS A 43 5.61 -16.93 14.14
N VAL A 44 6.88 -17.13 14.48
CA VAL A 44 7.84 -17.99 13.77
C VAL A 44 7.40 -19.45 13.61
N HIS A 45 6.40 -19.89 14.38
CA HIS A 45 5.81 -21.22 14.29
C HIS A 45 4.75 -21.34 13.17
N LYS A 46 4.15 -20.23 12.72
CA LYS A 46 3.20 -20.22 11.60
C LYS A 46 3.85 -20.70 10.30
N SER A 47 3.02 -21.15 9.37
CA SER A 47 3.46 -21.73 8.11
C SER A 47 4.10 -20.70 7.18
N LYS A 48 4.92 -21.17 6.23
CA LYS A 48 5.45 -20.31 5.16
C LYS A 48 4.33 -19.69 4.32
N SER A 49 3.21 -20.38 4.15
CA SER A 49 2.06 -19.86 3.40
C SER A 49 1.40 -18.68 4.12
N GLU A 50 1.25 -18.75 5.45
CA GLU A 50 0.70 -17.65 6.24
C GLU A 50 1.57 -16.40 6.14
N HIS A 51 2.89 -16.53 6.36
CA HIS A 51 3.78 -15.38 6.24
C HIS A 51 3.87 -14.83 4.81
N LYS A 52 3.79 -15.68 3.78
CA LYS A 52 3.70 -15.20 2.40
C LYS A 52 2.42 -14.41 2.15
N HIS A 53 1.30 -14.88 2.70
CA HIS A 53 0.03 -14.20 2.56
C HIS A 53 0.06 -12.83 3.24
N ALA A 54 0.59 -12.77 4.45
CA ALA A 54 0.83 -11.52 5.17
C ALA A 54 1.67 -10.50 4.36
N VAL A 55 2.83 -10.93 3.84
CA VAL A 55 3.67 -10.10 2.97
C VAL A 55 2.92 -9.63 1.72
N PHE A 56 2.12 -10.50 1.11
CA PHE A 56 1.35 -10.16 -0.07
C PHE A 56 0.28 -9.09 0.22
N VAL A 57 -0.45 -9.23 1.32
CA VAL A 57 -1.46 -8.25 1.74
C VAL A 57 -0.83 -6.90 2.07
N LEU A 58 0.29 -6.88 2.81
CA LEU A 58 1.06 -5.66 3.08
C LEU A 58 1.55 -4.99 1.80
N GLY A 59 2.09 -5.77 0.85
CA GLY A 59 2.55 -5.25 -0.44
C GLY A 59 1.43 -4.64 -1.27
N ASN A 60 0.24 -5.24 -1.25
CA ASN A 60 -0.93 -4.72 -1.96
C ASN A 60 -1.43 -3.40 -1.35
N ALA A 61 -1.51 -3.33 -0.01
CA ALA A 61 -1.87 -2.10 0.69
C ALA A 61 -0.87 -0.96 0.38
N LEU A 62 0.43 -1.27 0.41
CA LEU A 62 1.48 -0.32 0.08
C LEU A 62 1.37 0.18 -1.37
N ALA A 63 1.13 -0.71 -2.32
CA ALA A 63 0.95 -0.34 -3.73
C ALA A 63 -0.26 0.60 -3.91
N ASN A 64 -1.37 0.33 -3.22
CA ASN A 64 -2.55 1.20 -3.25
C ASN A 64 -2.23 2.60 -2.72
N ALA A 65 -1.55 2.68 -1.57
CA ALA A 65 -1.16 3.96 -0.96
C ALA A 65 -0.31 4.82 -1.92
N MET A 66 0.62 4.19 -2.64
CA MET A 66 1.47 4.87 -3.62
C MET A 66 0.69 5.29 -4.87
N SER A 67 -0.28 4.48 -5.33
CA SER A 67 -1.09 4.81 -6.50
C SER A 67 -2.07 5.96 -6.25
N GLU A 68 -2.57 6.12 -5.03
CA GLU A 68 -3.43 7.24 -4.66
C GLU A 68 -2.63 8.56 -4.55
N ASP A 69 -1.36 8.49 -4.15
CA ASP A 69 -0.45 9.64 -4.14
C ASP A 69 0.00 10.06 -5.56
N GLU A 70 -0.03 9.14 -6.54
CA GLU A 70 0.18 9.48 -7.96
C GLU A 70 -0.93 10.42 -8.50
N PHE A 71 -2.10 10.48 -7.84
CA PHE A 71 -3.11 11.53 -7.99
C PHE A 71 -2.90 12.71 -7.02
N SER A 72 -1.64 13.10 -6.82
CA SER A 72 -1.24 14.27 -6.06
C SER A 72 -2.00 15.54 -6.50
N PRO A 73 -2.03 16.60 -5.68
CA PRO A 73 -2.61 17.89 -6.07
C PRO A 73 -2.08 18.38 -7.44
N ALA A 74 -0.81 18.13 -7.75
CA ALA A 74 -0.21 18.47 -9.04
C ALA A 74 -0.73 17.58 -10.19
N GLY A 75 -0.84 16.27 -9.98
CA GLY A 75 -1.44 15.34 -10.94
C GLY A 75 -2.92 15.67 -11.22
N ARG A 76 -3.66 16.08 -10.19
CA ARG A 76 -5.05 16.55 -10.31
C ARG A 76 -5.17 17.85 -11.09
N VAL A 77 -4.20 18.77 -10.97
CA VAL A 77 -4.14 19.99 -11.81
C VAL A 77 -3.88 19.62 -13.27
N GLY A 78 -2.96 18.70 -13.53
CA GLY A 78 -2.69 18.18 -14.88
C GLY A 78 -3.95 17.60 -15.54
N LYS A 79 -4.64 16.69 -14.84
CA LYS A 79 -5.90 16.10 -15.31
C LYS A 79 -6.98 17.15 -15.59
N ARG A 80 -7.12 18.15 -14.71
CA ARG A 80 -8.08 19.25 -14.94
C ARG A 80 -7.71 20.13 -16.14
N MET A 81 -6.42 20.33 -16.41
CA MET A 81 -5.99 21.07 -17.59
C MET A 81 -6.27 20.30 -18.88
N GLU A 82 -6.09 18.98 -18.87
CA GLU A 82 -6.46 18.09 -19.98
C GLU A 82 -7.97 18.14 -20.25
N GLU A 83 -8.80 17.94 -19.22
CA GLU A 83 -10.27 18.02 -19.33
C GLU A 83 -10.75 19.37 -19.87
N LEU A 84 -10.12 20.48 -19.46
CA LEU A 84 -10.44 21.83 -19.96
C LEU A 84 -10.06 22.02 -21.43
N ALA A 85 -8.96 21.42 -21.89
CA ALA A 85 -8.55 21.47 -23.28
C ALA A 85 -9.54 20.71 -24.17
N ASP A 86 -9.93 19.50 -23.75
CA ASP A 86 -10.91 18.66 -24.47
C ASP A 86 -12.29 19.34 -24.57
N ASP A 87 -12.75 19.98 -23.48
CA ASP A 87 -14.00 20.73 -23.46
C ASP A 87 -13.99 21.96 -24.38
N ALA A 88 -12.81 22.57 -24.57
CA ALA A 88 -12.64 23.70 -25.47
C ALA A 88 -12.63 23.26 -26.94
N GLU A 89 -12.00 22.11 -27.25
CA GLU A 89 -11.99 21.54 -28.60
C GLU A 89 -13.38 21.07 -29.05
N ASN A 90 -14.18 20.48 -28.15
CA ASN A 90 -15.54 20.02 -28.46
C ASN A 90 -16.58 21.14 -28.66
N LYS A 91 -16.24 22.40 -28.33
CA LYS A 91 -17.11 23.58 -28.50
C LYS A 91 -16.84 24.37 -29.78
N ILE A 92 -15.92 23.92 -30.61
CA ILE A 92 -15.60 24.46 -31.94
C ILE A 92 -16.28 23.59 -33.01
#